data_AF-A0AAU9PK26-F1
#
_entry.id   AF-A0AAU9PK26-F1
#
_cell.length_a   1.000
_cell.length_b   1.000
_cell.length_c   1.000
_cell.angle_alpha   90.00
_cell.angle_beta   90.00
_cell.angle_gamma   90.00
#
_symmetry.space_group_name_H-M   'P 1'
#
loop_
_entity.id
_entity.type
_entity.pdbx_description
1 polymer ?
#
loop_
_entity_poly.entity_id
_entity_poly.type
_entity_poly.pdbx_seq_one_letter_code
_entity_poly.pdbx_strand_id
1 'polypeptide(L)'
;MRSCITDVTGMLWDIIETRDSMITITMRKHLAEKLRPVFAMLHCLEGVSDQTFNLKQGAESMDGGSRKEGPTAPVKPIVKNKPKGKEKLFRDDPIIDNEEEEELTEDKLKRRKVHEAELDEHQRIIREAEEKERADKEAQATLQSKKLLFPQWTPKRMQYDAVDLPT
;
A
#
# COMPACT_ATOMS: atom_id res chain seq x y z
N MET A 1 6.83 -21.92 13.20
CA MET A 1 5.50 -21.53 12.69
C MET A 1 5.75 -20.40 11.71
N ARG A 2 5.12 -20.38 10.53
CA ARG A 2 5.15 -19.16 9.70
C ARG A 2 4.41 -18.08 10.48
N SER A 3 4.95 -16.86 10.49
CA SER A 3 4.28 -15.73 11.12
C SER A 3 3.03 -15.41 10.31
N CYS A 4 1.91 -15.15 10.97
CA CYS A 4 0.67 -14.68 10.33
C CYS A 4 0.93 -13.47 9.42
N ILE A 5 1.92 -12.66 9.78
CA ILE A 5 2.36 -11.49 9.02
C ILE A 5 2.96 -11.89 7.66
N THR A 6 3.79 -12.94 7.62
CA THR A 6 4.36 -13.45 6.37
C THR A 6 3.28 -13.97 5.44
N ASP A 7 2.27 -14.66 5.99
CA ASP A 7 1.15 -15.21 5.21
C ASP A 7 0.26 -14.09 4.64
N VAL A 8 -0.05 -13.04 5.43
CA VAL A 8 -0.79 -11.85 4.98
C VAL A 8 0.00 -11.09 3.90
N THR A 9 1.30 -10.93 4.10
CA THR A 9 2.18 -10.25 3.13
C THR A 9 2.23 -11.02 1.81
N GLY A 10 2.32 -12.35 1.88
CA GLY A 10 2.29 -13.22 0.71
C GLY A 10 0.98 -13.13 -0.06
N MET A 11 -0.17 -13.18 0.61
CA MET A 11 -1.49 -13.03 -0.04
C MET A 11 -1.65 -11.67 -0.73
N LEU A 12 -1.16 -10.59 -0.12
CA LEU A 12 -1.23 -9.26 -0.73
C LEU A 12 -0.39 -9.18 -2.02
N TRP A 13 0.82 -9.74 -1.99
CA TRP A 13 1.66 -9.84 -3.19
C TRP A 13 1.04 -10.73 -4.26
N ASP A 14 0.53 -11.88 -3.86
CA ASP A 14 -0.14 -12.82 -4.75
C ASP A 14 -1.32 -12.14 -5.45
N ILE A 15 -2.15 -11.35 -4.76
CA ILE A 15 -3.26 -10.60 -5.39
C ILE A 15 -2.77 -9.56 -6.41
N ILE A 16 -1.63 -8.89 -6.15
CA ILE A 16 -1.05 -7.90 -7.07
C ILE A 16 -0.43 -8.59 -8.30
N GLU A 17 0.13 -9.78 -8.11
CA GLU A 17 0.90 -10.51 -9.11
C GLU A 17 0.02 -11.44 -9.97
N THR A 18 -0.95 -12.13 -9.37
CA THR A 18 -1.84 -13.11 -10.02
C THR A 18 -3.06 -12.51 -10.70
N ARG A 19 -3.43 -11.26 -10.42
CA ARG A 19 -4.57 -10.65 -11.15
C ARG A 19 -4.16 -10.18 -12.54
N ASP A 20 -4.80 -10.84 -13.51
CA ASP A 20 -5.10 -10.53 -14.91
C ASP A 20 -4.25 -9.48 -15.61
N SER A 21 -3.96 -9.74 -16.88
CA SER A 21 -3.55 -8.76 -17.90
C SER A 21 -4.39 -7.46 -17.92
N MET A 22 -5.54 -7.46 -17.24
CA MET A 22 -6.44 -6.35 -16.99
C MET A 22 -5.90 -5.29 -16.03
N ILE A 23 -5.08 -5.66 -15.03
CA ILE A 23 -4.42 -4.67 -14.17
C ILE A 23 -3.17 -4.19 -14.89
N THR A 24 -3.28 -3.02 -15.50
CA THR A 24 -2.18 -2.35 -16.20
C THR A 24 -0.97 -2.18 -15.28
N ILE A 25 0.23 -2.22 -15.86
CA ILE A 25 1.51 -2.02 -15.14
C ILE A 25 1.46 -0.75 -14.26
N THR A 26 0.80 0.30 -14.76
CA THR A 26 0.62 1.57 -14.05
C THR A 26 -0.22 1.41 -12.78
N MET A 27 -1.31 0.63 -12.83
CA MET A 27 -2.12 0.32 -11.66
C MET A 27 -1.35 -0.54 -10.66
N ARG A 28 -0.57 -1.54 -11.12
CA ARG A 28 0.30 -2.35 -10.25
C ARG A 28 1.30 -1.47 -9.50
N LYS A 29 1.96 -0.55 -10.19
CA LYS A 29 2.89 0.43 -9.59
C LYS A 29 2.19 1.30 -8.54
N HIS A 30 1.00 1.82 -8.87
CA HIS A 30 0.24 2.65 -7.95
C HIS A 30 -0.24 1.90 -6.69
N LEU A 31 -0.69 0.65 -6.85
CA LEU A 31 -1.05 -0.22 -5.73
C LEU A 31 0.16 -0.54 -4.85
N ALA A 32 1.31 -0.87 -5.45
CA ALA A 32 2.54 -1.14 -4.70
C ALA A 32 3.01 0.09 -3.91
N GLU A 33 2.91 1.29 -4.48
CA GLU A 33 3.23 2.54 -3.78
C GLU A 33 2.29 2.81 -2.60
N LYS A 34 0.97 2.56 -2.75
CA LYS A 34 -0.02 2.71 -1.68
C LYS A 34 0.10 1.67 -0.57
N LEU A 35 0.53 0.45 -0.91
CA LEU A 35 0.69 -0.63 0.06
C LEU A 35 2.05 -0.59 0.79
N ARG A 36 3.04 0.14 0.27
CA ARG A 36 4.34 0.35 0.91
C ARG A 36 4.26 0.73 2.40
N PRO A 37 3.48 1.73 2.83
CA PRO A 37 3.36 2.06 4.26
C PRO A 37 2.73 0.94 5.09
N VAL A 38 1.80 0.16 4.52
CA VAL A 38 1.17 -0.98 5.20
C VAL A 38 2.19 -2.09 5.43
N PHE A 39 3.02 -2.40 4.43
CA PHE A 39 4.12 -3.35 4.59
C PHE A 39 5.15 -2.89 5.62
N ALA A 40 5.49 -1.60 5.65
CA ALA A 40 6.38 -1.05 6.66
C ALA A 40 5.81 -1.23 8.09
N MET A 41 4.50 -0.98 8.28
CA MET A 41 3.83 -1.21 9.56
C MET A 41 3.81 -2.69 9.96
N LEU A 42 3.50 -3.59 9.01
CA LEU A 42 3.47 -5.03 9.25
C LEU A 42 4.86 -5.55 9.66
N HIS A 43 5.93 -5.08 9.01
CA HIS A 43 7.29 -5.44 9.35
C HIS A 43 7.70 -4.91 10.74
N CYS A 44 7.24 -3.71 11.11
CA CYS A 44 7.42 -3.20 12.47
C CYS A 44 6.72 -4.09 13.52
N LEU A 45 5.52 -4.59 13.21
CA LEU A 45 4.77 -5.49 14.10
C LEU A 45 5.43 -6.87 14.21
N GLU A 46 6.08 -7.36 13.15
CA GLU A 46 6.80 -8.63 13.16
C GLU A 46 7.91 -8.64 14.22
N GLY A 47 8.59 -7.50 14.41
CA GLY A 47 9.62 -7.32 15.44
C GLY A 47 9.10 -7.06 16.87
N VAL A 48 7.78 -6.82 17.06
CA VAL A 48 7.18 -6.52 18.39
C VAL A 48 6.67 -7.79 19.09
N SER A 49 6.70 -8.94 18.42
CA SER A 49 6.04 -10.17 18.84
C SER A 49 6.61 -10.86 20.08
N ASP A 50 7.85 -10.54 20.51
CA ASP A 50 8.50 -11.23 21.64
C ASP A 50 8.58 -10.40 22.93
N GLN A 51 7.98 -9.20 22.97
CA GLN A 51 7.84 -8.51 24.24
C GLN A 51 6.60 -9.07 24.96
N THR A 52 6.76 -10.23 25.59
CA THR A 52 5.87 -10.68 26.67
C THR A 52 5.75 -9.54 27.67
N PHE A 53 4.69 -8.73 27.52
CA PHE A 53 4.24 -7.82 28.53
C PHE A 53 3.83 -8.68 29.72
N ASN A 54 4.79 -8.90 30.62
CA ASN A 54 4.47 -9.27 31.98
C ASN A 54 3.70 -8.08 32.56
N LEU A 55 2.38 -8.06 32.33
CA LEU A 55 1.44 -7.26 33.09
C LEU A 55 1.63 -7.70 34.54
N LYS A 56 2.49 -6.98 35.26
CA LYS A 56 2.69 -7.10 36.69
C LYS A 56 1.39 -6.63 37.34
N GLN A 57 0.41 -7.52 37.38
CA GLN A 57 -0.85 -7.34 38.07
C GLN A 57 -0.50 -7.28 39.55
N GLY A 58 -0.51 -6.07 40.11
CA GLY A 58 -0.39 -5.84 41.54
C GLY A 58 -1.59 -6.45 42.24
N ALA A 59 -1.41 -7.65 42.77
CA ALA A 59 -2.31 -8.27 43.74
C ALA A 59 -1.50 -8.43 45.03
N GLU A 60 -1.67 -7.48 45.95
CA GLU A 60 -1.43 -7.72 47.37
C GLU A 60 -2.42 -8.80 47.82
N SER A 61 -1.94 -9.97 48.22
CA SER A 61 -2.66 -10.91 49.09
C SER A 61 -1.71 -11.95 49.67
N MET A 62 -1.71 -11.95 50.99
CA MET A 62 -1.08 -12.81 51.98
C MET A 62 -0.97 -14.31 51.66
N ASP A 63 0.19 -14.83 52.05
CA ASP A 63 0.41 -16.02 52.89
C ASP A 63 0.19 -17.44 52.34
N GLY A 64 1.24 -18.25 52.53
CA GLY A 64 1.18 -19.69 52.83
C GLY A 64 0.98 -20.66 51.67
N GLY A 65 2.03 -21.42 51.29
CA GLY A 65 1.80 -22.68 50.57
C GLY A 65 2.98 -23.29 49.85
N SER A 66 3.64 -24.25 50.50
CA SER A 66 4.80 -25.01 50.04
C SER A 66 4.49 -26.08 48.98
N ARG A 67 5.54 -26.48 48.22
CA ARG A 67 5.73 -27.73 47.42
C ARG A 67 5.07 -27.73 46.02
N LYS A 68 5.71 -28.17 44.93
CA LYS A 68 6.70 -29.25 44.75
C LYS A 68 7.34 -29.14 43.35
N GLU A 69 8.61 -29.52 43.27
CA GLU A 69 9.37 -29.67 42.02
C GLU A 69 8.96 -30.89 41.19
N GLY A 70 9.12 -30.76 39.87
CA GLY A 70 9.51 -31.80 38.91
C GLY A 70 8.39 -32.50 38.12
N PRO A 71 8.70 -33.28 37.08
CA PRO A 71 9.82 -33.22 36.12
C PRO A 71 9.37 -33.34 34.64
N THR A 72 10.32 -33.09 33.75
CA THR A 72 10.35 -33.28 32.30
C THR A 72 9.81 -34.64 31.81
N ALA A 73 9.05 -34.66 30.71
CA ALA A 73 8.96 -35.81 29.81
C ALA A 73 8.72 -35.38 28.33
N PRO A 74 9.54 -35.86 27.38
CA PRO A 74 9.42 -35.57 25.94
C PRO A 74 8.72 -36.73 25.20
N VAL A 75 7.69 -36.47 24.38
CA VAL A 75 7.09 -37.53 23.52
C VAL A 75 6.63 -37.01 22.15
N LYS A 76 7.52 -37.24 21.16
CA LYS A 76 7.34 -37.72 19.76
C LYS A 76 6.57 -36.87 18.70
N PRO A 77 7.21 -36.57 17.55
CA PRO A 77 6.51 -36.20 16.32
C PRO A 77 6.10 -37.46 15.52
N ILE A 78 4.81 -37.55 15.14
CA ILE A 78 4.30 -38.57 14.24
C ILE A 78 4.45 -38.11 12.78
N VAL A 79 5.37 -38.81 12.10
CA VAL A 79 5.30 -39.38 10.74
C VAL A 79 4.66 -38.54 9.61
N LYS A 80 5.57 -38.01 8.77
CA LYS A 80 5.61 -38.08 7.29
C LYS A 80 4.28 -38.36 6.56
N ASN A 81 3.85 -37.43 5.71
CA ASN A 81 3.29 -37.75 4.40
C ASN A 81 3.75 -36.73 3.34
N LYS A 82 4.46 -37.26 2.33
CA LYS A 82 4.82 -36.64 1.07
C LYS A 82 3.61 -36.68 0.13
N PRO A 83 3.32 -35.64 -0.66
CA PRO A 83 2.74 -35.83 -1.98
C PRO A 83 3.87 -35.83 -3.00
N LYS A 84 4.16 -37.03 -3.49
CA LYS A 84 5.03 -37.28 -4.64
C LYS A 84 4.11 -37.28 -5.87
N GLY A 85 3.73 -36.11 -6.33
CA GLY A 85 2.97 -35.92 -7.58
C GLY A 85 3.88 -35.36 -8.65
N LYS A 86 4.52 -36.25 -9.41
CA LYS A 86 5.11 -35.92 -10.70
C LYS A 86 3.97 -35.88 -11.70
N GLU A 87 3.66 -34.71 -12.26
CA GLU A 87 3.04 -34.69 -13.58
C GLU A 87 3.71 -33.62 -14.42
N LYS A 88 4.39 -34.12 -15.45
CA LYS A 88 5.11 -33.34 -16.45
C LYS A 88 4.07 -32.79 -17.42
N LEU A 89 3.88 -31.48 -17.45
CA LEU A 89 3.25 -30.80 -18.57
C LEU A 89 3.99 -29.49 -18.89
N PHE A 90 5.33 -29.53 -18.87
CA PHE A 90 6.09 -28.68 -19.76
C PHE A 90 6.08 -29.39 -21.12
N ARG A 91 5.10 -29.04 -21.96
CA ARG A 91 5.36 -29.07 -23.39
C ARG A 91 6.21 -27.84 -23.68
N ASP A 92 7.52 -28.07 -23.72
CA ASP A 92 8.43 -27.24 -24.54
C ASP A 92 8.09 -27.54 -26.01
N ASP A 93 6.88 -27.18 -26.44
CA ASP A 93 6.67 -26.94 -27.86
C ASP A 93 7.51 -25.67 -28.13
N PRO A 94 8.44 -25.69 -29.10
CA PRO A 94 9.06 -24.47 -29.55
C PRO A 94 7.92 -23.51 -29.87
N ILE A 95 7.90 -22.35 -29.21
CA ILE A 95 7.16 -21.21 -29.74
C ILE A 95 7.85 -20.97 -31.08
N ILE A 96 7.30 -21.58 -32.12
CA ILE A 96 7.54 -21.18 -33.48
C ILE A 96 7.05 -19.74 -33.45
N ASP A 97 7.99 -18.83 -33.28
CA ASP A 97 7.84 -17.45 -33.66
C ASP A 97 7.61 -17.54 -35.17
N ASN A 98 6.36 -17.82 -35.52
CA ASN A 98 5.86 -17.68 -36.85
C ASN A 98 5.83 -16.17 -37.01
N GLU A 99 7.01 -15.62 -37.28
CA GLU A 99 7.24 -14.41 -38.05
C GLU A 99 6.68 -14.72 -39.46
N GLU A 100 5.40 -15.07 -39.49
CA GLU A 100 4.54 -14.90 -40.63
C GLU A 100 4.56 -13.40 -40.77
N GLU A 101 5.31 -12.98 -41.78
CA GLU A 101 5.26 -11.71 -42.46
C GLU A 101 3.80 -11.45 -42.86
N GLU A 102 2.95 -11.22 -41.85
CA GLU A 102 1.53 -10.94 -41.95
C GLU A 102 1.50 -9.53 -42.52
N GLU A 103 1.46 -9.47 -43.85
CA GLU A 103 1.28 -8.28 -44.67
C GLU A 103 0.34 -7.36 -43.91
N LEU A 104 0.93 -6.33 -43.30
CA LEU A 104 0.29 -5.49 -42.30
C LEU A 104 -0.69 -4.60 -43.05
N THR A 105 -1.85 -5.18 -43.35
CA THR A 105 -2.89 -4.58 -44.16
C THR A 105 -3.15 -3.17 -43.64
N GLU A 106 -3.28 -2.23 -44.55
CA GLU A 106 -3.41 -0.80 -44.24
C GLU A 106 -4.51 -0.53 -43.19
N ASP A 107 -5.54 -1.38 -43.15
CA ASP A 107 -6.63 -1.37 -42.18
C ASP A 107 -6.22 -1.75 -40.76
N LYS A 108 -5.31 -2.72 -40.56
CA LYS A 108 -4.79 -3.09 -39.22
C LYS A 108 -3.92 -1.96 -38.65
N LEU A 109 -3.14 -1.30 -39.50
CA LEU A 109 -2.35 -0.12 -39.13
C LEU A 109 -3.24 1.08 -38.77
N LYS A 110 -4.31 1.33 -39.53
CA LYS A 110 -5.29 2.38 -39.25
C LYS A 110 -5.99 2.17 -37.90
N ARG A 111 -6.43 0.94 -37.60
CA ARG A 111 -7.05 0.61 -36.30
C ARG A 111 -6.11 0.84 -35.12
N ARG A 112 -4.84 0.48 -35.26
CA ARG A 112 -3.83 0.68 -34.20
C ARG A 112 -3.55 2.16 -33.93
N LYS A 113 -3.44 2.98 -34.98
CA LYS A 113 -3.26 4.44 -34.86
C LYS A 113 -4.44 5.12 -34.16
N VAL A 114 -5.68 4.71 -34.46
CA VAL A 114 -6.88 5.26 -33.80
C VAL A 114 -6.87 4.95 -32.31
N HIS A 115 -6.55 3.70 -31.95
CA HIS A 115 -6.47 3.29 -30.56
C HIS A 115 -5.34 4.00 -29.79
N GLU A 116 -4.19 4.22 -30.43
CA GLU A 116 -3.07 4.96 -29.82
C GLU A 116 -3.42 6.44 -29.59
N ALA A 117 -4.10 7.07 -30.55
CA ALA A 117 -4.61 8.43 -30.39
C ALA A 117 -5.65 8.56 -29.26
N GLU A 118 -6.50 7.55 -29.07
CA GLU A 118 -7.48 7.51 -27.98
C GLU A 118 -6.81 7.39 -26.59
N LEU A 119 -5.75 6.58 -26.48
CA LEU A 119 -4.99 6.47 -25.23
C LEU A 119 -4.27 7.78 -24.88
N ASP A 120 -3.75 8.50 -25.87
CA ASP A 120 -3.09 9.79 -25.66
C ASP A 120 -4.09 10.86 -25.18
N GLU A 121 -5.28 10.90 -25.77
CA GLU A 121 -6.38 11.78 -25.36
C GLU A 121 -6.77 11.54 -23.89
N HIS A 122 -6.95 10.28 -23.49
CA HIS A 122 -7.29 9.93 -22.11
C HIS A 122 -6.19 10.36 -21.12
N GLN A 123 -4.92 10.17 -21.48
CA GLN A 123 -3.80 10.64 -20.66
C GLN A 123 -3.72 12.17 -20.59
N ARG A 124 -4.10 12.87 -21.67
CA ARG A 124 -4.18 14.34 -21.66
C ARG A 124 -5.27 14.81 -20.69
N ILE A 125 -6.46 14.22 -20.76
CA ILE A 125 -7.58 14.56 -19.87
C ILE A 125 -7.21 14.32 -18.39
N ILE A 126 -6.54 13.20 -18.08
CA ILE A 126 -6.09 12.93 -16.71
C ILE A 126 -5.13 14.03 -16.22
N ARG A 127 -4.13 14.39 -17.02
CA ARG A 127 -3.15 15.42 -16.66
C ARG A 127 -3.81 16.78 -16.44
N GLU A 128 -4.73 17.16 -17.32
CA GLU A 128 -5.47 18.42 -17.22
C GLU A 128 -6.34 18.48 -15.96
N ALA A 129 -7.03 17.39 -15.63
CA ALA A 129 -7.84 17.30 -14.41
C ALA A 129 -6.99 17.40 -13.14
N GLU A 130 -5.83 16.74 -13.11
CA GLU A 130 -4.89 16.80 -11.99
C GLU A 130 -4.30 18.21 -11.81
N GLU A 131 -3.93 18.87 -12.91
CA GLU A 131 -3.40 20.23 -12.87
C GLU A 131 -4.44 21.22 -12.36
N LYS A 132 -5.70 21.09 -12.81
CA LYS A 132 -6.80 21.91 -12.32
C LYS A 132 -7.05 21.71 -10.82
N GLU A 133 -7.07 20.47 -10.34
CA GLU A 133 -7.21 20.17 -8.92
C GLU A 133 -6.06 20.79 -8.09
N ARG A 134 -4.83 20.74 -8.62
CA ARG A 134 -3.67 21.35 -7.98
C ARG A 134 -3.79 22.87 -7.90
N ALA A 135 -4.19 23.52 -8.98
CA ALA A 135 -4.39 24.97 -9.03
C ALA A 135 -5.48 25.42 -8.04
N ASP A 136 -6.59 24.68 -7.93
CA ASP A 136 -7.67 25.00 -7.00
C ASP A 136 -7.21 24.89 -5.54
N LYS A 137 -6.43 23.84 -5.20
CA LYS A 137 -5.84 23.67 -3.87
C LYS A 137 -4.86 24.79 -3.53
N GLU A 138 -4.02 25.19 -4.48
CA GLU A 138 -3.06 26.29 -4.30
C GLU A 138 -3.77 27.64 -4.10
N ALA A 139 -4.82 27.91 -4.89
CA ALA A 139 -5.64 29.10 -4.73
C ALA A 139 -6.31 29.14 -3.34
N GLN A 140 -6.84 28.01 -2.87
CA GLN A 140 -7.43 27.90 -1.55
C GLN A 140 -6.39 28.10 -0.44
N ALA A 141 -5.22 27.48 -0.55
CA ALA A 141 -4.12 27.65 0.40
C ALA A 141 -3.67 29.11 0.48
N THR A 142 -3.56 29.78 -0.66
CA THR A 142 -3.22 31.21 -0.76
C THR A 142 -4.29 32.08 -0.11
N LEU A 143 -5.57 31.74 -0.27
CA LEU A 143 -6.65 32.47 0.39
C LEU A 143 -6.57 32.30 1.92
N GLN A 144 -6.31 31.09 2.40
CA GLN A 144 -6.17 30.80 3.83
C GLN A 144 -4.95 31.49 4.43
N SER A 145 -3.81 31.48 3.74
CA SER A 145 -2.60 32.18 4.21
C SER A 145 -2.84 33.69 4.30
N LYS A 146 -3.52 34.29 3.31
CA LYS A 146 -3.92 35.71 3.37
C LYS A 146 -4.83 36.02 4.56
N LYS A 147 -5.76 35.14 4.92
CA LYS A 147 -6.61 35.30 6.11
C LYS A 147 -5.81 35.26 7.42
N LEU A 148 -4.71 34.51 7.48
CA LEU A 148 -3.82 34.46 8.64
C LEU A 148 -2.92 35.69 8.74
N LEU A 149 -2.42 36.18 7.59
CA LEU A 149 -1.57 37.38 7.50
C LEU A 149 -2.35 38.67 7.80
N PHE A 150 -3.59 38.75 7.35
CA PHE A 150 -4.45 39.91 7.52
C PHE A 150 -5.63 39.54 8.40
N PRO A 151 -5.50 39.67 9.73
CA PRO A 151 -6.65 39.52 10.60
C PRO A 151 -7.76 40.49 10.19
N GLN A 152 -9.00 40.16 10.52
CA GLN A 152 -10.15 40.98 10.15
C GLN A 152 -10.00 42.40 10.74
N TRP A 153 -9.69 43.37 9.87
CA TRP A 153 -9.59 44.78 10.21
C TRP A 153 -10.98 45.35 10.41
N THR A 154 -11.49 45.20 11.63
CA THR A 154 -12.73 45.87 12.02
C THR A 154 -12.41 47.32 12.44
N PRO A 155 -13.31 48.30 12.18
CA PRO A 155 -13.09 49.68 12.58
C PRO A 155 -12.74 49.85 14.07
N LYS A 156 -13.34 49.02 14.93
CA LYS A 156 -13.03 48.99 16.37
C LYS A 156 -11.59 48.58 16.65
N ARG A 157 -11.09 47.54 15.97
CA ARG A 157 -9.72 47.06 16.13
C ARG A 157 -8.70 48.12 15.67
N MET A 158 -8.98 48.76 14.54
CA MET A 158 -8.15 49.87 14.04
C MET A 158 -8.10 51.04 15.02
N GLN A 159 -9.22 51.37 15.67
CA GLN A 159 -9.26 52.42 16.70
C GLN A 159 -8.48 52.03 17.96
N TYR A 160 -8.56 50.77 18.43
CA TYR A 160 -7.77 50.31 19.57
C TYR A 160 -6.26 50.36 19.29
N ASP A 161 -5.82 49.80 18.15
CA ASP A 161 -4.40 49.77 17.80
C ASP A 161 -3.82 51.19 17.58
N ALA A 162 -4.65 52.17 17.18
CA ALA A 162 -4.23 53.55 16.97
C ALA A 162 -4.10 54.39 18.26
N VAL A 163 -4.72 53.96 19.38
CA VAL A 163 -4.79 54.74 20.62
C VAL A 163 -3.84 54.20 21.70
N ASP A 164 -3.53 52.90 21.68
CA ASP A 164 -2.74 52.23 22.74
C ASP A 164 -1.23 52.09 22.45
N LEU A 165 -0.70 52.73 21.41
CA LEU A 165 0.76 52.87 21.21
C LEU A 165 1.21 54.24 21.74
N PRO A 166 1.66 54.35 23.01
CA PRO A 166 2.37 55.54 23.45
C PRO A 166 3.70 55.61 22.68
N THR A 167 3.87 56.68 21.91
CA THR A 167 5.10 57.04 21.19
C THR A 167 6.25 57.30 22.15
#